data_AF-A0AAD1GL44-F1
#
_entry.id   AF-A0AAD1GL44-F1
#
_cell.length_a   1.000
_cell.length_b   1.000
_cell.length_c   1.000
_cell.angle_alpha   90.00
_cell.angle_beta   90.00
_cell.angle_gamma   90.00
#
_symmetry.space_group_name_H-M   'P 1'
#
loop_
_entity.id
_entity.type
_entity.pdbx_description
1 polymer ?
#
loop_
_entity_poly.entity_id
_entity_poly.type
_entity_poly.pdbx_seq_one_letter_code
_entity_poly.pdbx_strand_id
1 'polypeptide(L)'
;MPFWDATFGSGARAAAAVAANCSDVELHTYASPSDQLALAALRNQGIRLSITSRPSPIAFAYFHPLSVPYIQPAPAHIKRQPSLNVSGEAVLRFGFLEGDAVVKANRAVYDPQTWRNPQPFAANGSTADELAVVLNELELQHATGVAEPDEAAAELMKKQGAAIVVVKGGTRGAIVYERSGHSSHIPAYRSSRVFKIGTGDVFSAMFALHWAQEGVEAAKAADLASRSVSLYCATRNFGFDRALMSRLLPVSGAAGGSVSLEGATETLGQRFVMEEARFALRELGMDVHCPELEFGSNNTSASAILVIDDGLSLESLSRIQVAKATAIPLVTLHERADTPNSVADSDWITDDFTTAMYLTAWAAKSKKNR
;
A
#
# COMPACT_ATOMS: atom_id res chain seq x y z
N MET A 1 16.16 -5.65 10.32
CA MET A 1 15.62 -5.65 8.94
C MET A 1 15.01 -7.01 8.61
N PRO A 2 13.68 -7.11 8.41
CA PRO A 2 13.06 -8.36 8.00
C PRO A 2 13.54 -8.73 6.58
N PHE A 3 14.26 -9.84 6.47
CA PHE A 3 14.62 -10.41 5.17
C PHE A 3 13.35 -10.96 4.52
N TRP A 4 13.04 -10.50 3.31
CA TRP A 4 11.97 -11.01 2.49
C TRP A 4 12.46 -11.17 1.05
N ASP A 5 12.39 -12.38 0.55
CA ASP A 5 12.70 -12.74 -0.84
C ASP A 5 11.58 -13.65 -1.34
N ALA A 6 10.89 -13.23 -2.39
CA ALA A 6 9.79 -13.98 -2.97
C ALA A 6 9.62 -13.66 -4.45
N THR A 7 9.41 -14.70 -5.26
CA THR A 7 9.15 -14.57 -6.69
C THR A 7 7.66 -14.29 -6.93
N PHE A 8 7.23 -13.06 -6.66
CA PHE A 8 5.86 -12.61 -6.84
C PHE A 8 5.78 -11.20 -7.46
N GLY A 9 5.23 -11.11 -8.67
CA GLY A 9 4.70 -9.85 -9.23
C GLY A 9 3.25 -9.61 -8.82
N SER A 10 2.68 -8.46 -9.21
CA SER A 10 1.32 -8.06 -8.84
C SER A 10 0.26 -9.10 -9.24
N GLY A 11 0.34 -9.63 -10.47
CA GLY A 11 -0.58 -10.68 -10.93
C GLY A 11 -0.49 -11.98 -10.13
N ALA A 12 0.72 -12.43 -9.77
CA ALA A 12 0.91 -13.65 -8.98
C ALA A 12 0.39 -13.48 -7.53
N ARG A 13 0.63 -12.31 -6.92
CA ARG A 13 0.05 -11.98 -5.60
C ARG A 13 -1.47 -11.94 -5.64
N ALA A 14 -2.03 -11.30 -6.66
CA ALA A 14 -3.47 -11.22 -6.85
C ALA A 14 -4.10 -12.61 -7.06
N ALA A 15 -3.50 -13.45 -7.91
CA ALA A 15 -3.98 -14.80 -8.14
C ALA A 15 -3.96 -15.65 -6.85
N ALA A 16 -2.88 -15.58 -6.07
CA ALA A 16 -2.80 -16.26 -4.77
C ALA A 16 -3.82 -15.73 -3.74
N ALA A 17 -4.05 -14.42 -3.72
CA ALA A 17 -5.06 -13.77 -2.87
C ALA A 17 -6.48 -14.25 -3.20
N VAL A 18 -6.82 -14.30 -4.49
CA VAL A 18 -8.14 -14.73 -4.96
C VAL A 18 -8.33 -16.24 -4.81
N ALA A 19 -7.29 -17.05 -5.08
CA ALA A 19 -7.34 -18.51 -4.98
C ALA A 19 -7.70 -19.03 -3.58
N ALA A 20 -7.46 -18.23 -2.55
CA ALA A 20 -7.88 -18.55 -1.19
C ALA A 20 -9.41 -18.54 -0.98
N ASN A 21 -10.18 -17.90 -1.87
CA ASN A 21 -11.62 -17.73 -1.76
C ASN A 21 -12.39 -18.11 -3.04
N CYS A 22 -11.70 -18.38 -4.15
CA CYS A 22 -12.28 -18.77 -5.43
C CYS A 22 -11.44 -19.90 -6.03
N SER A 23 -12.09 -20.98 -6.49
CA SER A 23 -11.41 -22.13 -7.10
C SER A 23 -11.12 -21.96 -8.59
N ASP A 24 -11.72 -20.96 -9.24
CA ASP A 24 -11.63 -20.74 -10.69
C ASP A 24 -10.78 -19.51 -10.99
N VAL A 25 -9.45 -19.65 -10.84
CA VAL A 25 -8.48 -18.56 -11.03
C VAL A 25 -7.50 -18.90 -12.14
N GLU A 26 -7.35 -17.98 -13.08
CA GLU A 26 -6.38 -18.05 -14.16
C GLU A 26 -5.45 -16.83 -14.15
N LEU A 27 -4.15 -17.09 -14.21
CA LEU A 27 -3.11 -16.07 -14.30
C LEU A 27 -2.47 -16.10 -15.69
N HIS A 28 -2.70 -15.03 -16.45
CA HIS A 28 -1.92 -14.72 -17.64
C HIS A 28 -0.72 -13.87 -17.25
N THR A 29 0.50 -14.31 -17.56
CA THR A 29 1.72 -13.61 -17.12
C THR A 29 2.91 -13.82 -18.05
N TYR A 30 3.92 -12.98 -17.90
CA TYR A 30 5.25 -13.20 -18.46
C TYR A 30 6.12 -13.90 -17.41
N ALA A 31 6.89 -14.89 -17.82
CA ALA A 31 7.82 -15.57 -16.92
C ALA A 31 9.12 -15.97 -17.61
N SER A 32 10.20 -15.96 -16.85
CA SER A 32 11.53 -16.39 -17.23
C SER A 32 11.82 -17.81 -16.72
N PRO A 33 12.85 -18.49 -17.24
CA PRO A 33 13.23 -19.82 -16.74
C PRO A 33 13.52 -19.87 -15.23
N SER A 34 13.98 -18.77 -14.61
CA SER A 34 14.22 -18.71 -13.16
C SER A 34 12.95 -18.72 -12.31
N ASP A 35 11.77 -18.47 -12.91
CA ASP A 35 10.51 -18.37 -12.18
C ASP A 35 9.80 -19.75 -12.01
N GLN A 36 10.39 -20.84 -12.53
CA GLN A 36 9.77 -22.16 -12.60
C GLN A 36 9.25 -22.69 -11.26
N LEU A 37 10.02 -22.52 -10.18
CA LEU A 37 9.61 -22.98 -8.84
C LEU A 37 8.38 -22.23 -8.33
N ALA A 38 8.33 -20.91 -8.56
CA ALA A 38 7.20 -20.08 -8.17
C ALA A 38 5.93 -20.42 -8.98
N LEU A 39 6.09 -20.65 -10.28
CA LEU A 39 4.99 -21.09 -11.14
C LEU A 39 4.44 -22.46 -10.71
N ALA A 40 5.32 -23.39 -10.31
CA ALA A 40 4.88 -24.68 -9.78
C ALA A 40 4.10 -24.52 -8.46
N ALA A 41 4.55 -23.64 -7.57
CA ALA A 41 3.83 -23.34 -6.32
C ALA A 41 2.42 -22.76 -6.58
N LEU A 42 2.27 -21.85 -7.56
CA LEU A 42 0.96 -21.32 -7.95
C LEU A 42 0.04 -22.41 -8.52
N ARG A 43 0.55 -23.32 -9.35
CA ARG A 43 -0.24 -24.46 -9.86
C ARG A 43 -0.71 -25.38 -8.73
N ASN A 44 0.13 -25.61 -7.72
CA ASN A 44 -0.23 -26.43 -6.56
C ASN A 44 -1.33 -25.79 -5.70
N GLN A 45 -1.56 -24.48 -5.83
CA GLN A 45 -2.69 -23.77 -5.21
C GLN A 45 -3.96 -23.82 -6.08
N GLY A 46 -3.95 -24.57 -7.20
CA GLY A 46 -5.10 -24.69 -8.11
C GLY A 46 -5.20 -23.60 -9.16
N ILE A 47 -4.20 -22.70 -9.27
CA ILE A 47 -4.23 -21.58 -10.22
C ILE A 47 -3.84 -22.08 -11.62
N ARG A 48 -4.68 -21.83 -12.62
CA ARG A 48 -4.34 -22.07 -14.03
C ARG A 48 -3.36 -21.00 -14.51
N LEU A 49 -2.34 -21.40 -15.27
CA LEU A 49 -1.30 -20.50 -15.73
C LEU A 49 -1.23 -20.46 -17.26
N SER A 50 -1.41 -19.27 -17.83
CA SER A 50 -1.10 -18.97 -19.23
C SER A 50 0.18 -18.12 -19.29
N ILE A 51 1.30 -18.74 -19.66
CA ILE A 51 2.62 -18.13 -19.54
C ILE A 51 3.18 -17.76 -20.91
N THR A 52 3.58 -16.50 -21.06
CA THR A 52 4.42 -16.04 -22.17
C THR A 52 5.87 -15.94 -21.70
N SER A 53 6.81 -16.51 -22.45
CA SER A 53 8.22 -16.50 -22.07
C SER A 53 8.82 -15.09 -22.15
N ARG A 54 9.61 -14.70 -21.15
CA ARG A 54 10.54 -13.55 -21.20
C ARG A 54 11.98 -14.03 -20.98
N PRO A 55 13.01 -13.34 -21.50
CA PRO A 55 14.39 -13.84 -21.49
C PRO A 55 15.06 -13.82 -20.11
N SER A 56 14.69 -12.87 -19.25
CA SER A 56 15.31 -12.65 -17.94
C SER A 56 14.25 -12.28 -16.88
N PRO A 57 14.52 -12.53 -15.59
CA PRO A 57 13.64 -12.06 -14.52
C PRO A 57 13.70 -10.53 -14.40
N ILE A 58 12.68 -9.99 -13.73
CA ILE A 58 12.64 -8.59 -13.28
C ILE A 58 12.51 -8.62 -11.77
N ALA A 59 13.48 -8.03 -11.07
CA ALA A 59 13.57 -8.00 -9.63
C ALA A 59 13.31 -6.59 -9.09
N PHE A 60 12.64 -6.53 -7.95
CA PHE A 60 12.41 -5.31 -7.18
C PHE A 60 13.10 -5.47 -5.83
N ALA A 61 14.14 -4.68 -5.59
CA ALA A 61 14.86 -4.67 -4.33
C ALA A 61 14.45 -3.43 -3.52
N TYR A 62 13.99 -3.65 -2.29
CA TYR A 62 13.54 -2.60 -1.39
C TYR A 62 14.54 -2.48 -0.25
N PHE A 63 14.90 -1.25 0.12
CA PHE A 63 15.67 -1.02 1.34
C PHE A 63 14.79 -1.31 2.57
N HIS A 64 13.55 -0.81 2.62
CA HIS A 64 12.48 -1.26 3.50
C HIS A 64 11.13 -1.18 2.77
N PRO A 65 10.03 -1.72 3.32
CA PRO A 65 8.72 -1.76 2.64
C PRO A 65 8.10 -0.42 2.22
N LEU A 66 8.65 0.72 2.65
CA LEU A 66 8.20 2.07 2.25
C LEU A 66 9.13 2.73 1.23
N SER A 67 10.29 2.14 0.94
CA SER A 67 11.22 2.70 -0.03
C SER A 67 10.71 2.54 -1.46
N VAL A 68 11.14 3.46 -2.33
CA VAL A 68 11.05 3.24 -3.79
C VAL A 68 11.96 2.07 -4.16
N PRO A 69 11.46 1.05 -4.89
CA PRO A 69 12.28 -0.11 -5.24
C PRO A 69 13.37 0.23 -6.25
N TYR A 70 14.52 -0.40 -6.09
CA TYR A 70 15.48 -0.58 -7.17
C TYR A 70 14.98 -1.69 -8.10
N ILE A 71 14.86 -1.40 -9.40
CA ILE A 71 14.36 -2.33 -10.42
C ILE A 71 15.53 -2.84 -11.25
N GLN A 72 15.67 -4.16 -11.35
CA GLN A 72 16.71 -4.82 -12.12
C GLN A 72 16.09 -5.84 -13.11
N PRO A 73 16.44 -5.80 -14.42
CA PRO A 73 17.28 -4.78 -15.06
C PRO A 73 16.61 -3.40 -15.04
N ALA A 74 17.42 -2.34 -15.16
CA ALA A 74 16.89 -0.97 -15.27
C ALA A 74 15.79 -0.90 -16.34
N PRO A 75 14.70 -0.13 -16.15
CA PRO A 75 13.53 -0.17 -17.03
C PRO A 75 13.83 0.01 -18.53
N ALA A 76 14.82 0.83 -18.87
CA ALA A 76 15.26 1.04 -20.26
C ALA A 76 15.85 -0.20 -20.93
N HIS A 77 16.31 -1.18 -20.14
CA HIS A 77 16.88 -2.44 -20.62
C HIS A 77 15.89 -3.61 -20.55
N ILE A 78 14.65 -3.38 -20.11
CA ILE A 78 13.63 -4.42 -20.10
C ILE A 78 13.12 -4.61 -21.54
N LYS A 79 13.37 -5.81 -22.10
CA LYS A 79 12.93 -6.16 -23.45
C LYS A 79 11.40 -6.27 -23.50
N ARG A 80 10.76 -5.45 -24.33
CA ARG A 80 9.32 -5.51 -24.59
C ARG A 80 8.93 -6.85 -25.23
N GLN A 81 7.84 -7.42 -24.73
CA GLN A 81 7.21 -8.67 -25.16
C GLN A 81 5.88 -8.36 -25.88
N PRO A 82 5.41 -9.27 -26.75
CA PRO A 82 4.10 -9.16 -27.37
C PRO A 82 2.98 -9.14 -26.32
N SER A 83 1.94 -8.33 -26.56
CA SER A 83 0.80 -8.24 -25.65
C SER A 83 0.11 -9.58 -25.42
N LEU A 84 -0.31 -9.83 -24.18
CA LEU A 84 -1.19 -10.94 -23.84
C LEU A 84 -2.60 -10.65 -24.39
N ASN A 85 -3.32 -11.69 -24.80
CA ASN A 85 -4.74 -11.59 -25.15
C ASN A 85 -5.55 -12.35 -24.11
N VAL A 86 -6.47 -11.67 -23.44
CA VAL A 86 -7.24 -12.22 -22.33
C VAL A 86 -8.71 -11.95 -22.55
N SER A 87 -9.55 -12.95 -22.27
CA SER A 87 -11.00 -12.79 -22.27
C SER A 87 -11.62 -13.56 -21.11
N GLY A 88 -12.67 -13.03 -20.50
CA GLY A 88 -13.35 -13.67 -19.38
C GLY A 88 -14.48 -12.83 -18.80
N GLU A 89 -15.28 -13.42 -17.91
CA GLU A 89 -16.38 -12.72 -17.25
C GLU A 89 -15.88 -11.60 -16.32
N ALA A 90 -14.95 -11.92 -15.42
CA ALA A 90 -14.31 -10.96 -14.53
C ALA A 90 -12.79 -10.96 -14.76
N VAL A 91 -12.21 -9.82 -15.14
CA VAL A 91 -10.76 -9.70 -15.40
C VAL A 91 -10.15 -8.57 -14.59
N LEU A 92 -9.14 -8.90 -13.77
CA LEU A 92 -8.24 -7.92 -13.17
C LEU A 92 -6.99 -7.76 -14.06
N ARG A 93 -6.77 -6.55 -14.56
CA ARG A 93 -5.61 -6.18 -15.36
C ARG A 93 -4.69 -5.25 -14.57
N PHE A 94 -3.43 -5.65 -14.45
CA PHE A 94 -2.34 -4.80 -13.98
C PHE A 94 -1.55 -4.19 -15.15
N GLY A 95 -0.87 -3.08 -14.89
CA GLY A 95 0.23 -2.60 -15.74
C GLY A 95 1.44 -3.54 -15.74
N PHE A 96 2.21 -3.55 -16.84
CA PHE A 96 3.40 -4.38 -17.03
C PHE A 96 4.61 -3.52 -17.39
N LEU A 97 5.81 -3.94 -16.95
CA LEU A 97 7.07 -3.31 -17.37
C LEU A 97 7.51 -3.85 -18.75
N GLU A 98 7.40 -5.16 -18.93
CA GLU A 98 7.92 -5.89 -20.06
C GLU A 98 6.92 -6.11 -21.20
N GLY A 99 5.65 -5.75 -21.05
CA GLY A 99 4.64 -6.03 -22.06
C GLY A 99 3.35 -5.27 -21.84
N ASP A 100 2.25 -5.85 -22.31
CA ASP A 100 0.89 -5.34 -22.06
C ASP A 100 -0.12 -6.49 -22.11
N ALA A 101 -1.38 -6.22 -21.83
CA ALA A 101 -2.49 -7.15 -21.98
C ALA A 101 -3.69 -6.46 -22.64
N VAL A 102 -4.18 -7.03 -23.74
CA VAL A 102 -5.43 -6.64 -24.40
C VAL A 102 -6.54 -7.50 -23.82
N VAL A 103 -7.50 -6.87 -23.16
CA VAL A 103 -8.55 -7.53 -22.38
C VAL A 103 -9.92 -7.31 -23.02
N LYS A 104 -10.71 -8.38 -23.13
CA LYS A 104 -12.14 -8.32 -23.43
C LYS A 104 -12.92 -8.98 -22.29
N ALA A 105 -13.67 -8.21 -21.53
CA ALA A 105 -14.37 -8.75 -20.36
C ALA A 105 -15.81 -8.25 -20.25
N ASN A 106 -16.65 -8.97 -19.51
CA ASN A 106 -17.92 -8.42 -19.05
C ASN A 106 -17.63 -7.35 -17.98
N ARG A 107 -16.92 -7.71 -16.91
CA ARG A 107 -16.43 -6.78 -15.88
C ARG A 107 -14.91 -6.76 -15.83
N ALA A 108 -14.32 -5.57 -15.96
CA ALA A 108 -12.88 -5.37 -15.83
C ALA A 108 -12.53 -4.48 -14.64
N VAL A 109 -11.53 -4.90 -13.86
CA VAL A 109 -10.83 -4.03 -12.91
C VAL A 109 -9.47 -3.70 -13.50
N TYR A 110 -9.16 -2.41 -13.63
CA TYR A 110 -7.90 -1.94 -14.18
C TYR A 110 -7.09 -1.20 -13.12
N ASP A 111 -5.91 -1.73 -12.80
CA ASP A 111 -4.92 -1.09 -11.94
C ASP A 111 -3.66 -0.79 -12.77
N PRO A 112 -3.41 0.47 -13.14
CA PRO A 112 -2.32 0.80 -14.07
C PRO A 112 -0.92 0.58 -13.49
N GLN A 113 -0.77 0.45 -12.16
CA GLN A 113 0.51 0.25 -11.46
C GLN A 113 1.59 1.31 -11.77
N THR A 114 1.21 2.49 -12.28
CA THR A 114 2.15 3.54 -12.65
C THR A 114 1.54 4.92 -12.54
N TRP A 115 2.31 5.83 -11.93
CA TRP A 115 2.02 7.26 -11.92
C TRP A 115 2.54 7.97 -13.18
N ARG A 116 3.45 7.34 -13.94
CA ARG A 116 4.02 7.92 -15.17
C ARG A 116 3.05 7.74 -16.33
N ASN A 117 2.08 8.66 -16.41
CA ASN A 117 1.08 8.73 -17.49
C ASN A 117 0.34 7.41 -17.71
N PRO A 118 -0.47 6.96 -16.73
CA PRO A 118 -1.21 5.71 -16.84
C PRO A 118 -2.09 5.72 -18.08
N GLN A 119 -1.85 4.77 -18.99
CA GLN A 119 -2.61 4.71 -20.23
C GLN A 119 -4.07 4.35 -19.95
N PRO A 120 -5.04 4.97 -20.65
CA PRO A 120 -6.44 4.57 -20.56
C PRO A 120 -6.62 3.08 -20.85
N PHE A 121 -7.58 2.42 -20.19
CA PHE A 121 -7.82 0.99 -20.36
C PHE A 121 -7.98 0.60 -21.85
N ALA A 122 -8.76 1.36 -22.60
CA ALA A 122 -9.05 1.12 -24.01
C ALA A 122 -7.93 1.49 -25.00
N ALA A 123 -6.82 2.08 -24.53
CA ALA A 123 -5.76 2.61 -25.41
C ALA A 123 -5.10 1.55 -26.31
N ASN A 124 -5.14 0.28 -25.91
CA ASN A 124 -4.58 -0.85 -26.66
C ASN A 124 -5.65 -1.74 -27.32
N GLY A 125 -6.90 -1.28 -27.38
CA GLY A 125 -8.04 -2.04 -27.90
C GLY A 125 -8.75 -2.93 -26.87
N SER A 126 -8.44 -2.79 -25.57
CA SER A 126 -9.21 -3.47 -24.52
C SER A 126 -10.63 -2.91 -24.41
N THR A 127 -11.59 -3.78 -24.06
CA THR A 127 -13.00 -3.45 -23.92
C THR A 127 -13.60 -4.15 -22.70
N ALA A 128 -14.52 -3.49 -22.01
CA ALA A 128 -15.34 -4.10 -20.97
C ALA A 128 -16.75 -3.50 -20.95
N ASP A 129 -17.75 -4.32 -20.60
CA ASP A 129 -19.13 -3.83 -20.46
C ASP A 129 -19.26 -2.94 -19.21
N GLU A 130 -18.61 -3.34 -18.11
CA GLU A 130 -18.40 -2.51 -16.92
C GLU A 130 -16.92 -2.43 -16.55
N LEU A 131 -16.41 -1.21 -16.37
CA LEU A 131 -15.01 -0.94 -16.01
C LEU A 131 -14.92 -0.29 -14.63
N ALA A 132 -14.10 -0.85 -13.75
CA ALA A 132 -13.61 -0.19 -12.55
C ALA A 132 -12.12 0.15 -12.72
N VAL A 133 -11.74 1.38 -12.37
CA VAL A 133 -10.32 1.79 -12.34
C VAL A 133 -9.89 1.94 -10.89
N VAL A 134 -8.81 1.24 -10.50
CA VAL A 134 -8.27 1.25 -9.13
C VAL A 134 -6.87 1.83 -9.13
N LEU A 135 -6.68 2.97 -8.48
CA LEU A 135 -5.43 3.71 -8.49
C LEU A 135 -5.23 4.48 -7.19
N ASN A 136 -4.04 4.99 -6.92
CA ASN A 136 -3.79 5.87 -5.78
C ASN A 136 -4.01 7.35 -6.14
N GLU A 137 -4.00 8.24 -5.14
CA GLU A 137 -4.22 9.68 -5.34
C GLU A 137 -3.19 10.34 -6.28
N LEU A 138 -1.91 9.94 -6.20
CA LEU A 138 -0.86 10.46 -7.06
C LEU A 138 -1.08 10.05 -8.52
N GLU A 139 -1.42 8.78 -8.75
CA GLU A 139 -1.78 8.25 -10.06
C GLU A 139 -3.01 8.98 -10.64
N LEU A 140 -3.96 9.37 -9.79
CA LEU A 140 -5.18 10.05 -10.20
C LEU A 140 -4.87 11.44 -10.72
N GLN A 141 -4.12 12.21 -9.92
CA GLN A 141 -3.68 13.55 -10.29
C GLN A 141 -2.85 13.54 -11.57
N HIS A 142 -1.97 12.55 -11.76
CA HIS A 142 -1.18 12.42 -12.99
C HIS A 142 -2.01 11.99 -14.20
N ALA A 143 -3.04 11.16 -14.01
CA ALA A 143 -3.91 10.70 -15.09
C ALA A 143 -4.82 11.83 -15.63
N THR A 144 -5.20 12.78 -14.77
CA THR A 144 -6.18 13.82 -15.10
C THR A 144 -5.56 15.19 -15.30
N GLY A 145 -4.49 15.50 -14.56
CA GLY A 145 -3.95 16.86 -14.42
C GLY A 145 -4.74 17.73 -13.43
N VAL A 146 -5.68 17.14 -12.68
CA VAL A 146 -6.58 17.84 -11.74
C VAL A 146 -6.14 17.56 -10.30
N ALA A 147 -6.03 18.62 -9.49
CA ALA A 147 -5.56 18.54 -8.11
C ALA A 147 -6.64 18.05 -7.14
N GLU A 148 -7.87 18.54 -7.31
CA GLU A 148 -9.01 18.21 -6.44
C GLU A 148 -9.46 16.75 -6.67
N PRO A 149 -9.42 15.87 -5.66
CA PRO A 149 -9.63 14.44 -5.83
C PRO A 149 -11.00 14.07 -6.43
N ASP A 150 -12.07 14.73 -6.00
CA ASP A 150 -13.44 14.44 -6.45
C ASP A 150 -13.62 14.83 -7.93
N GLU A 151 -13.10 15.99 -8.33
CA GLU A 151 -13.13 16.46 -9.72
C GLU A 151 -12.27 15.57 -10.61
N ALA A 152 -11.08 15.19 -10.14
CA ALA A 152 -10.20 14.29 -10.85
C ALA A 152 -10.85 12.91 -11.04
N ALA A 153 -11.49 12.35 -10.01
CA ALA A 153 -12.17 11.05 -10.12
C ALA A 153 -13.31 11.10 -11.15
N ALA A 154 -14.13 12.17 -11.14
CA ALA A 154 -15.19 12.38 -12.11
C ALA A 154 -14.66 12.53 -13.55
N GLU A 155 -13.56 13.27 -13.73
CA GLU A 155 -12.92 13.42 -15.04
C GLU A 155 -12.35 12.10 -15.56
N LEU A 156 -11.64 11.35 -14.72
CA LEU A 156 -11.08 10.05 -15.09
C LEU A 156 -12.17 9.08 -15.50
N MET A 157 -13.25 9.04 -14.72
CA MET A 157 -14.41 8.21 -14.99
C MET A 157 -15.02 8.51 -16.35
N LYS A 158 -15.19 9.81 -16.68
CA LYS A 158 -15.67 10.25 -17.99
C LYS A 158 -14.69 9.90 -19.12
N LYS A 159 -13.39 10.17 -18.95
CA LYS A 159 -12.35 9.91 -19.96
C LYS A 159 -12.25 8.42 -20.31
N GLN A 160 -12.37 7.54 -19.33
CA GLN A 160 -12.24 6.09 -19.54
C GLN A 160 -13.57 5.37 -19.77
N GLY A 161 -14.70 6.06 -19.60
CA GLY A 161 -16.01 5.39 -19.59
C GLY A 161 -16.12 4.38 -18.46
N ALA A 162 -15.50 4.64 -17.30
CA ALA A 162 -15.53 3.75 -16.15
C ALA A 162 -16.88 3.85 -15.41
N ALA A 163 -17.38 2.72 -14.90
CA ALA A 163 -18.53 2.69 -14.01
C ALA A 163 -18.12 3.09 -12.58
N ILE A 164 -16.91 2.68 -12.18
CA ILE A 164 -16.35 2.88 -10.84
C ILE A 164 -14.93 3.43 -10.94
N VAL A 165 -14.58 4.35 -10.05
CA VAL A 165 -13.18 4.73 -9.78
C VAL A 165 -12.91 4.55 -8.29
N VAL A 166 -11.87 3.79 -7.94
CA VAL A 166 -11.44 3.60 -6.56
C VAL A 166 -10.09 4.27 -6.36
N VAL A 167 -10.04 5.21 -5.42
CA VAL A 167 -8.86 6.01 -5.09
C VAL A 167 -8.29 5.52 -3.76
N LYS A 168 -7.12 4.87 -3.80
CA LYS A 168 -6.38 4.33 -2.65
C LYS A 168 -5.61 5.45 -1.94
N GLY A 169 -5.87 5.65 -0.65
CA GLY A 169 -5.27 6.69 0.20
C GLY A 169 -4.34 6.16 1.31
N GLY A 170 -3.88 4.91 1.21
CA GLY A 170 -2.93 4.32 2.17
C GLY A 170 -3.46 4.33 3.60
N THR A 171 -2.84 5.13 4.48
CA THR A 171 -3.28 5.29 5.88
C THR A 171 -4.66 5.96 6.03
N ARG A 172 -5.24 6.48 4.94
CA ARG A 172 -6.61 7.05 4.89
C ARG A 172 -7.67 6.03 4.46
N GLY A 173 -7.28 4.86 3.96
CA GLY A 173 -8.22 3.90 3.38
C GLY A 173 -8.41 4.15 1.89
N ALA A 174 -9.65 4.22 1.41
CA ALA A 174 -9.96 4.47 0.01
C ALA A 174 -11.26 5.26 -0.16
N ILE A 175 -11.45 5.87 -1.32
CA ILE A 175 -12.74 6.46 -1.73
C ILE A 175 -13.20 5.75 -2.99
N VAL A 176 -14.47 5.33 -3.01
CA VAL A 176 -15.13 4.74 -4.16
C VAL A 176 -16.04 5.80 -4.78
N TYR A 177 -15.85 6.08 -6.06
CA TYR A 177 -16.68 6.97 -6.85
C TYR A 177 -17.48 6.15 -7.86
N GLU A 178 -18.77 6.45 -7.98
CA GLU A 178 -19.68 5.78 -8.89
C GLU A 178 -20.19 6.74 -9.96
N ARG A 179 -20.54 6.21 -11.14
CA ARG A 179 -21.12 7.00 -12.25
C ARG A 179 -22.42 7.72 -11.88
N SER A 180 -23.13 7.23 -10.88
CA SER A 180 -24.33 7.89 -10.32
C SER A 180 -24.02 9.25 -9.66
N GLY A 181 -22.75 9.56 -9.40
CA GLY A 181 -22.30 10.70 -8.63
C GLY A 181 -22.18 10.43 -7.13
N HIS A 182 -22.50 9.21 -6.68
CA HIS A 182 -22.29 8.81 -5.29
C HIS A 182 -20.80 8.56 -5.01
N SER A 183 -20.33 8.98 -3.83
CA SER A 183 -19.02 8.65 -3.31
C SER A 183 -19.11 8.04 -1.92
N SER A 184 -18.26 7.05 -1.66
CA SER A 184 -18.23 6.30 -0.41
C SER A 184 -16.80 6.23 0.14
N HIS A 185 -16.60 6.71 1.37
CA HIS A 185 -15.33 6.59 2.06
C HIS A 185 -15.20 5.23 2.75
N ILE A 186 -14.13 4.52 2.46
CA ILE A 186 -13.78 3.22 3.03
C ILE A 186 -12.60 3.39 3.98
N PRO A 187 -12.73 3.04 5.26
CA PRO A 187 -11.64 3.23 6.21
C PRO A 187 -10.47 2.29 5.91
N ALA A 188 -9.26 2.71 6.32
CA ALA A 188 -8.18 1.77 6.58
C ALA A 188 -8.49 0.99 7.86
N TYR A 189 -8.00 -0.25 7.96
CA TYR A 189 -8.17 -1.08 9.16
C TYR A 189 -6.83 -1.31 9.84
N ARG A 190 -6.79 -1.14 11.16
CA ARG A 190 -5.55 -1.34 11.94
C ARG A 190 -5.05 -2.77 11.80
N SER A 191 -3.75 -2.93 11.57
CA SER A 191 -3.04 -4.20 11.61
C SER A 191 -1.99 -4.18 12.73
N SER A 192 -1.65 -5.34 13.29
CA SER A 192 -0.65 -5.44 14.37
C SER A 192 0.79 -5.22 13.88
N ARG A 193 1.04 -5.48 12.60
CA ARG A 193 2.28 -5.21 11.87
C ARG A 193 1.91 -4.71 10.47
N VAL A 194 2.78 -3.93 9.84
CA VAL A 194 2.54 -3.38 8.49
C VAL A 194 3.61 -3.82 7.51
N PHE A 195 3.28 -4.81 6.68
CA PHE A 195 4.05 -5.13 5.48
C PHE A 195 3.40 -4.50 4.24
N LYS A 196 3.99 -3.40 3.74
CA LYS A 196 3.38 -2.55 2.70
C LYS A 196 3.48 -3.11 1.27
N ILE A 197 4.48 -3.94 0.98
CA ILE A 197 4.73 -4.46 -0.36
C ILE A 197 3.57 -5.39 -0.77
N GLY A 198 2.94 -5.12 -1.92
CA GLY A 198 1.84 -5.91 -2.45
C GLY A 198 0.46 -5.59 -1.89
N THR A 199 0.31 -4.63 -0.96
CA THR A 199 -1.02 -4.29 -0.42
C THR A 199 -1.97 -3.74 -1.48
N GLY A 200 -1.44 -3.01 -2.47
CA GLY A 200 -2.22 -2.54 -3.62
C GLY A 200 -2.73 -3.70 -4.46
N ASP A 201 -1.89 -4.71 -4.68
CA ASP A 201 -2.24 -5.91 -5.46
C ASP A 201 -3.36 -6.70 -4.75
N VAL A 202 -3.24 -6.88 -3.42
CA VAL A 202 -4.27 -7.54 -2.60
C VAL A 202 -5.58 -6.75 -2.61
N PHE A 203 -5.51 -5.42 -2.51
CA PHE A 203 -6.71 -4.58 -2.59
C PHE A 203 -7.42 -4.78 -3.94
N SER A 204 -6.70 -4.62 -5.06
CA SER A 204 -7.26 -4.73 -6.40
C SER A 204 -7.77 -6.15 -6.69
N ALA A 205 -7.10 -7.18 -6.16
CA ALA A 205 -7.50 -8.58 -6.24
C ALA A 205 -8.83 -8.86 -5.53
N MET A 206 -8.93 -8.47 -4.26
CA MET A 206 -10.14 -8.72 -3.47
C MET A 206 -11.30 -7.83 -3.91
N PHE A 207 -11.02 -6.61 -4.38
CA PHE A 207 -12.02 -5.78 -5.02
C PHE A 207 -12.56 -6.44 -6.30
N ALA A 208 -11.69 -6.97 -7.16
CA ALA A 208 -12.10 -7.68 -8.38
C ALA A 208 -12.92 -8.94 -8.06
N LEU A 209 -12.53 -9.73 -7.06
CA LEU A 209 -13.32 -10.88 -6.61
C LEU A 209 -14.74 -10.44 -6.20
N HIS A 210 -14.87 -9.46 -5.31
CA HIS A 210 -16.18 -9.09 -4.79
C HIS A 210 -17.04 -8.31 -5.80
N TRP A 211 -16.47 -7.33 -6.50
CA TRP A 211 -17.22 -6.47 -7.42
C TRP A 211 -17.41 -7.11 -8.80
N ALA A 212 -16.33 -7.59 -9.43
CA ALA A 212 -16.39 -8.09 -10.79
C ALA A 212 -16.93 -9.53 -10.85
N GLN A 213 -16.47 -10.42 -9.98
CA GLN A 213 -16.86 -11.84 -9.99
C GLN A 213 -18.16 -12.12 -9.19
N GLU A 214 -18.29 -11.61 -7.98
CA GLU A 214 -19.45 -11.90 -7.11
C GLU A 214 -20.63 -10.92 -7.28
N GLY A 215 -20.41 -9.80 -7.98
CA GLY A 215 -21.46 -8.80 -8.21
C GLY A 215 -21.84 -7.94 -7.00
N VAL A 216 -20.98 -7.86 -5.99
CA VAL A 216 -21.17 -7.03 -4.79
C VAL A 216 -21.07 -5.55 -5.14
N GLU A 217 -21.86 -4.71 -4.47
CA GLU A 217 -21.75 -3.24 -4.56
C GLU A 217 -20.33 -2.74 -4.33
N ALA A 218 -19.92 -1.72 -5.09
CA ALA A 218 -18.55 -1.24 -5.13
C ALA A 218 -18.01 -0.80 -3.75
N ALA A 219 -18.81 -0.05 -2.98
CA ALA A 219 -18.43 0.37 -1.64
C ALA A 219 -18.17 -0.84 -0.71
N LYS A 220 -19.05 -1.85 -0.75
CA LYS A 220 -18.93 -3.06 0.07
C LYS A 220 -17.77 -3.96 -0.39
N ALA A 221 -17.55 -4.05 -1.70
CA ALA A 221 -16.39 -4.75 -2.26
C ALA A 221 -15.07 -4.11 -1.82
N ALA A 222 -15.01 -2.76 -1.82
CA ALA A 222 -13.84 -2.02 -1.36
C ALA A 222 -13.63 -2.14 0.16
N ASP A 223 -14.69 -2.20 0.97
CA ASP A 223 -14.58 -2.48 2.41
C ASP A 223 -13.94 -3.86 2.68
N LEU A 224 -14.44 -4.91 2.00
CA LEU A 224 -13.87 -6.26 2.09
C LEU A 224 -12.42 -6.30 1.62
N ALA A 225 -12.08 -5.56 0.56
CA ALA A 225 -10.70 -5.43 0.09
C ALA A 225 -9.81 -4.73 1.12
N SER A 226 -10.27 -3.64 1.75
CA SER A 226 -9.53 -2.92 2.80
C SER A 226 -9.26 -3.79 4.03
N ARG A 227 -10.25 -4.59 4.45
CA ARG A 227 -10.10 -5.58 5.54
C ARG A 227 -9.09 -6.68 5.19
N SER A 228 -9.15 -7.19 3.96
CA SER A 228 -8.20 -8.20 3.47
C SER A 228 -6.76 -7.67 3.45
N VAL A 229 -6.57 -6.41 3.06
CA VAL A 229 -5.27 -5.72 3.14
C VAL A 229 -4.73 -5.68 4.57
N SER A 230 -5.56 -5.38 5.57
CA SER A 230 -5.12 -5.36 6.97
C SER A 230 -4.63 -6.74 7.45
N LEU A 231 -5.34 -7.82 7.10
CA LEU A 231 -4.90 -9.19 7.43
C LEU A 231 -3.60 -9.57 6.71
N TYR A 232 -3.47 -9.19 5.43
CA TYR A 232 -2.24 -9.39 4.66
C TYR A 232 -1.07 -8.60 5.26
N CYS A 233 -1.26 -7.34 5.64
CA CYS A 233 -0.23 -6.51 6.27
C CYS A 233 0.35 -7.17 7.53
N ALA A 234 -0.51 -7.80 8.34
CA ALA A 234 -0.10 -8.41 9.61
C ALA A 234 0.66 -9.74 9.42
N THR A 235 0.30 -10.53 8.39
CA THR A 235 0.74 -11.94 8.31
C THR A 235 1.50 -12.29 7.03
N ARG A 236 1.31 -11.51 5.96
CA ARG A 236 1.72 -11.81 4.57
C ARG A 236 1.06 -13.06 3.98
N ASN A 237 0.00 -13.56 4.63
CA ASN A 237 -0.78 -14.70 4.17
C ASN A 237 -2.02 -14.23 3.40
N PHE A 238 -2.53 -15.11 2.55
CA PHE A 238 -3.72 -14.88 1.73
C PHE A 238 -5.01 -15.46 2.36
N GLY A 239 -4.94 -15.93 3.61
CA GLY A 239 -6.11 -16.41 4.35
C GLY A 239 -6.94 -15.24 4.86
N PHE A 240 -8.07 -14.96 4.21
CA PHE A 240 -8.97 -13.86 4.57
C PHE A 240 -10.22 -14.37 5.30
N ASP A 241 -10.05 -14.81 6.54
CA ASP A 241 -11.15 -15.30 7.37
C ASP A 241 -12.18 -14.19 7.67
N ARG A 242 -13.46 -14.45 7.35
CA ARG A 242 -14.54 -13.46 7.53
C ARG A 242 -14.79 -13.08 8.99
N ALA A 243 -14.59 -14.00 9.93
CA ALA A 243 -14.77 -13.72 11.35
C ALA A 243 -13.62 -12.88 11.93
N LEU A 244 -12.41 -13.00 11.40
CA LEU A 244 -11.31 -12.08 11.71
C LEU A 244 -11.55 -10.71 11.08
N MET A 245 -11.95 -10.67 9.80
CA MET A 245 -12.23 -9.41 9.11
C MET A 245 -13.29 -8.57 9.82
N SER A 246 -14.36 -9.17 10.35
CA SER A 246 -15.43 -8.43 11.06
C SER A 246 -14.99 -7.79 12.38
N ARG A 247 -13.90 -8.29 12.99
CA ARG A 247 -13.35 -7.77 14.25
C ARG A 247 -12.30 -6.67 14.06
N LEU A 248 -11.91 -6.38 12.82
CA LEU A 248 -10.92 -5.35 12.54
C LEU A 248 -11.45 -3.96 12.90
N LEU A 249 -10.59 -3.19 13.57
CA LEU A 249 -10.91 -1.83 13.99
C LEU A 249 -10.59 -0.84 12.86
N PRO A 250 -11.57 -0.03 12.41
CA PRO A 250 -11.29 1.03 11.45
C PRO A 250 -10.38 2.08 12.09
N VAL A 251 -9.50 2.65 11.27
CA VAL A 251 -8.73 3.84 11.60
C VAL A 251 -9.64 5.04 11.41
N SER A 252 -9.94 5.73 12.50
CA SER A 252 -10.75 6.96 12.51
C SER A 252 -9.85 8.18 12.64
N GLY A 253 -10.18 9.28 11.96
CA GLY A 253 -9.44 10.54 12.07
C GLY A 253 -9.49 11.38 10.79
N ALA A 254 -9.23 12.68 10.91
CA ALA A 254 -9.06 13.56 9.76
C ALA A 254 -7.73 13.24 9.03
N ALA A 255 -7.60 13.70 7.79
CA ALA A 255 -6.31 13.65 7.08
C ALA A 255 -5.28 14.56 7.77
N GLY A 256 -4.01 14.17 7.69
CA GLY A 256 -2.89 14.92 8.29
C GLY A 256 -2.63 14.62 9.77
N GLY A 257 -1.77 15.43 10.37
CA GLY A 257 -1.35 15.30 11.77
C GLY A 257 0.10 15.75 11.93
N SER A 258 0.40 16.44 13.04
CA SER A 258 1.77 16.81 13.38
C SER A 258 2.44 15.69 14.18
N VAL A 259 3.65 15.34 13.81
CA VAL A 259 4.49 14.34 14.48
C VAL A 259 5.78 15.00 14.93
N SER A 260 6.14 14.79 16.21
CA SER A 260 7.50 15.07 16.66
C SER A 260 8.34 13.79 16.56
N LEU A 261 9.50 13.90 15.92
CA LEU A 261 10.44 12.80 15.72
C LEU A 261 11.63 12.98 16.67
N GLU A 262 11.77 12.06 17.62
CA GLU A 262 12.85 12.03 18.60
C GLU A 262 13.80 10.86 18.31
N GLY A 263 15.10 11.09 18.45
CA GLY A 263 16.12 10.09 18.20
C GLY A 263 17.51 10.71 18.15
N ALA A 264 18.55 9.89 18.18
CA ALA A 264 19.93 10.36 18.17
C ALA A 264 20.38 10.82 16.78
N THR A 265 21.44 11.64 16.73
CA THR A 265 22.03 12.12 15.47
C THR A 265 23.56 12.11 15.49
N GLU A 266 24.18 11.47 16.49
CA GLU A 266 25.62 11.49 16.74
C GLU A 266 26.43 10.72 15.69
N THR A 267 25.82 9.71 15.06
CA THR A 267 26.43 8.91 14.00
C THR A 267 25.69 9.08 12.66
N LEU A 268 26.38 8.82 11.55
CA LEU A 268 25.76 8.83 10.22
C LEU A 268 24.58 7.85 10.12
N GLY A 269 24.67 6.69 10.75
CA GLY A 269 23.60 5.69 10.77
C GLY A 269 22.34 6.23 11.47
N GLN A 270 22.48 6.77 12.67
CA GLN A 270 21.38 7.39 13.41
C GLN A 270 20.76 8.55 12.63
N ARG A 271 21.59 9.45 12.07
CA ARG A 271 21.12 10.56 11.24
C ARG A 271 20.35 10.07 10.01
N PHE A 272 20.81 9.02 9.35
CA PHE A 272 20.14 8.45 8.18
C PHE A 272 18.76 7.90 8.54
N VAL A 273 18.65 7.14 9.64
CA VAL A 273 17.35 6.60 10.10
C VAL A 273 16.36 7.71 10.47
N MET A 274 16.84 8.78 11.11
CA MET A 274 16.02 9.96 11.42
C MET A 274 15.49 10.65 10.16
N GLU A 275 16.34 10.87 9.16
CA GLU A 275 15.91 11.50 7.89
C GLU A 275 14.96 10.59 7.09
N GLU A 276 15.21 9.28 7.07
CA GLU A 276 14.33 8.31 6.40
C GLU A 276 12.97 8.21 7.09
N ALA A 277 12.92 8.18 8.43
CA ALA A 277 11.66 8.22 9.17
C ALA A 277 10.88 9.50 8.91
N ARG A 278 11.57 10.65 8.89
CA ARG A 278 10.97 11.95 8.55
C ARG A 278 10.39 11.95 7.14
N PHE A 279 11.15 11.44 6.16
CA PHE A 279 10.69 11.31 4.78
C PHE A 279 9.47 10.39 4.68
N ALA A 280 9.54 9.18 5.26
CA ALA A 280 8.47 8.20 5.21
C ALA A 280 7.16 8.70 5.85
N LEU A 281 7.23 9.39 7.00
CA LEU A 281 6.05 9.98 7.65
C LEU A 281 5.43 11.11 6.81
N ARG A 282 6.24 11.92 6.13
CA ARG A 282 5.76 12.96 5.21
C ARG A 282 5.06 12.36 4.00
N GLU A 283 5.59 11.29 3.43
CA GLU A 283 4.92 10.53 2.35
C GLU A 283 3.59 9.91 2.81
N LEU A 284 3.43 9.62 4.11
CA LEU A 284 2.15 9.21 4.70
C LEU A 284 1.20 10.38 5.00
N GLY A 285 1.60 11.61 4.64
CA GLY A 285 0.83 12.84 4.75
C GLY A 285 0.93 13.51 6.12
N MET A 286 1.94 13.21 6.93
CA MET A 286 2.17 13.85 8.23
C MET A 286 3.04 15.10 8.08
N ASP A 287 2.78 16.11 8.91
CA ASP A 287 3.73 17.17 9.16
C ASP A 287 4.72 16.68 10.22
N VAL A 288 6.02 16.78 9.96
CA VAL A 288 7.05 16.15 10.80
C VAL A 288 8.08 17.18 11.21
N HIS A 289 8.14 17.40 12.52
CA HIS A 289 9.12 18.22 13.21
C HIS A 289 10.18 17.33 13.86
N CYS A 290 11.44 17.73 13.76
CA CYS A 290 12.54 16.97 14.32
C CYS A 290 13.46 17.89 15.15
N PRO A 291 13.28 17.95 16.49
CA PRO A 291 14.03 18.88 17.35
C PRO A 291 15.55 18.78 17.19
N GLU A 292 16.06 17.56 17.09
CA GLU A 292 17.50 17.27 16.96
C GLU A 292 18.09 17.70 15.61
N LEU A 293 17.24 18.02 14.62
CA LEU A 293 17.66 18.41 13.27
C LEU A 293 17.34 19.88 12.95
N GLU A 294 16.53 20.54 13.78
CA GLU A 294 15.97 21.87 13.52
C GLU A 294 16.42 22.86 14.60
N PHE A 295 17.30 23.79 14.22
CA PHE A 295 17.77 24.84 15.13
C PHE A 295 16.65 25.84 15.46
N GLY A 296 16.34 26.01 16.75
CA GLY A 296 15.51 27.11 17.27
C GLY A 296 14.00 26.85 17.32
N SER A 297 13.56 25.62 17.04
CA SER A 297 12.14 25.25 17.00
C SER A 297 11.73 24.51 18.30
N ASN A 298 11.47 25.27 19.36
CA ASN A 298 11.23 24.72 20.70
C ASN A 298 9.75 24.45 21.05
N ASN A 299 8.81 24.64 20.13
CA ASN A 299 7.40 24.41 20.44
C ASN A 299 6.55 24.22 19.19
N THR A 300 6.40 22.96 18.77
CA THR A 300 5.31 22.56 17.89
C THR A 300 4.41 21.60 18.67
N SER A 301 3.11 21.92 18.74
CA SER A 301 2.12 21.02 19.34
C SER A 301 2.01 19.79 18.43
N ALA A 302 2.62 18.67 18.84
CA ALA A 302 2.55 17.41 18.13
C ALA A 302 1.30 16.62 18.51
N SER A 303 0.65 16.00 17.52
CA SER A 303 -0.46 15.08 17.72
C SER A 303 -0.01 13.66 18.08
N ALA A 304 1.24 13.29 17.76
CA ALA A 304 1.89 12.07 18.19
C ALA A 304 3.42 12.24 18.19
N ILE A 305 4.11 11.35 18.90
CA ILE A 305 5.57 11.28 18.89
C ILE A 305 6.02 9.92 18.35
N LEU A 306 7.02 9.95 17.47
CA LEU A 306 7.81 8.78 17.12
C LEU A 306 9.17 8.90 17.79
N VAL A 307 9.58 7.86 18.50
CA VAL A 307 10.91 7.73 19.12
C VAL A 307 11.69 6.65 18.39
N ILE A 308 12.86 6.98 17.87
CA ILE A 308 13.87 6.03 17.41
C ILE A 308 14.81 5.74 18.59
N ASP A 309 14.64 4.58 19.20
CA ASP A 309 15.31 4.21 20.46
C ASP A 309 16.70 3.61 20.22
N ASP A 310 17.64 4.47 19.81
CA ASP A 310 19.05 4.14 19.59
C ASP A 310 19.96 5.30 20.04
N GLY A 311 20.30 5.35 21.34
CA GLY A 311 21.24 6.32 21.89
C GLY A 311 20.64 7.71 22.18
N LEU A 312 19.43 7.76 22.75
CA LEU A 312 18.71 9.00 23.04
C LEU A 312 19.50 9.97 23.94
N SER A 313 19.47 11.25 23.60
CA SER A 313 20.05 12.33 24.42
C SER A 313 19.19 12.59 25.67
N LEU A 314 19.78 13.18 26.71
CA LEU A 314 19.02 13.62 27.90
C LEU A 314 17.94 14.65 27.56
N GLU A 315 18.16 15.46 26.52
CA GLU A 315 17.19 16.44 26.04
C GLU A 315 16.00 15.77 25.36
N SER A 316 16.23 14.79 24.48
CA SER A 316 15.16 13.96 23.89
C SER A 316 14.36 13.25 24.97
N LEU A 317 15.02 12.61 25.94
CA LEU A 317 14.35 11.93 27.05
C LEU A 317 13.47 12.90 27.85
N SER A 318 13.93 14.12 28.09
CA SER A 318 13.15 15.15 28.79
C SER A 318 11.90 15.55 28.00
N ARG A 319 12.01 15.76 26.68
CA ARG A 319 10.85 16.09 25.82
C ARG A 319 9.85 14.94 25.75
N ILE A 320 10.33 13.69 25.64
CA ILE A 320 9.50 12.48 25.70
C ILE A 320 8.73 12.42 27.03
N GLN A 321 9.40 12.69 28.16
CA GLN A 321 8.77 12.69 29.48
C GLN A 321 7.64 13.73 29.59
N VAL A 322 7.86 14.93 29.05
CA VAL A 322 6.84 16.00 29.02
C VAL A 322 5.64 15.58 28.17
N ALA A 323 5.87 14.98 27.00
CA ALA A 323 4.81 14.53 26.12
C ALA A 323 3.95 13.40 26.74
N LYS A 324 4.58 12.49 27.48
CA LYS A 324 3.87 11.48 28.29
C LYS A 324 2.96 12.14 29.32
N ALA A 325 3.46 13.14 30.04
CA ALA A 325 2.69 13.86 31.05
C ALA A 325 1.48 14.62 30.47
N THR A 326 1.55 15.02 29.20
CA THR A 326 0.44 15.66 28.47
C THR A 326 -0.43 14.69 27.67
N ALA A 327 -0.20 13.38 27.84
CA ALA A 327 -0.92 12.29 27.18
C ALA A 327 -0.90 12.37 25.64
N ILE A 328 0.20 12.84 25.05
CA ILE A 328 0.43 12.74 23.61
C ILE A 328 0.77 11.28 23.28
N PRO A 329 0.10 10.65 22.28
CA PRO A 329 0.41 9.29 21.85
C PRO A 329 1.88 9.09 21.49
N LEU A 330 2.50 8.04 22.04
CA LEU A 330 3.92 7.73 21.89
C LEU A 330 4.12 6.37 21.21
N VAL A 331 4.83 6.39 20.09
CA VAL A 331 5.26 5.18 19.36
C VAL A 331 6.79 5.09 19.43
N THR A 332 7.31 3.93 19.79
CA THR A 332 8.75 3.68 19.85
C THR A 332 9.17 2.61 18.84
N LEU A 333 10.12 2.98 17.97
CA LEU A 333 10.89 2.03 17.17
C LEU A 333 12.09 1.58 17.99
N HIS A 334 12.07 0.33 18.43
CA HIS A 334 13.11 -0.29 19.24
C HIS A 334 13.69 -1.50 18.50
N GLU A 335 14.71 -1.27 17.67
CA GLU A 335 15.34 -2.31 16.85
C GLU A 335 16.48 -3.06 17.56
N ARG A 336 17.06 -2.47 18.62
CA ARG A 336 18.23 -3.01 19.32
C ARG A 336 17.87 -3.45 20.73
N ALA A 337 17.94 -4.75 20.99
CA ALA A 337 17.65 -5.33 22.31
C ALA A 337 18.53 -4.76 23.44
N ASP A 338 19.73 -4.27 23.12
CA ASP A 338 20.72 -3.78 24.09
C ASP A 338 20.78 -2.24 24.17
N THR A 339 19.77 -1.49 23.71
CA THR A 339 19.78 -0.02 23.80
C THR A 339 19.85 0.43 25.27
N PRO A 340 20.91 1.17 25.69
CA PRO A 340 20.96 1.77 27.01
C PRO A 340 19.91 2.87 27.13
N ASN A 341 19.15 2.91 28.22
CA ASN A 341 18.07 3.89 28.48
C ASN A 341 16.89 3.80 27.48
N SER A 342 16.38 2.59 27.26
CA SER A 342 15.18 2.37 26.44
C SER A 342 13.92 3.00 27.04
N VAL A 343 13.05 3.51 26.16
CA VAL A 343 11.73 4.02 26.54
C VAL A 343 10.76 2.85 26.70
N ALA A 344 10.64 2.32 27.93
CA ALA A 344 9.79 1.15 28.21
C ALA A 344 8.27 1.45 28.20
N ASP A 345 7.87 2.68 28.52
CA ASP A 345 6.46 3.05 28.68
C ASP A 345 5.92 3.86 27.48
N SER A 346 5.70 3.19 26.34
CA SER A 346 5.08 3.79 25.15
C SER A 346 3.73 3.14 24.85
N ASP A 347 2.82 3.88 24.22
CA ASP A 347 1.51 3.33 23.80
C ASP A 347 1.70 2.16 22.82
N TRP A 348 2.73 2.26 21.96
CA TRP A 348 3.16 1.19 21.08
C TRP A 348 4.69 1.10 21.00
N ILE A 349 5.20 -0.13 21.05
CA ILE A 349 6.62 -0.44 20.83
C ILE A 349 6.70 -1.48 19.72
N THR A 350 7.60 -1.27 18.75
CA THR A 350 7.83 -2.21 17.65
C THR A 350 9.29 -2.18 17.23
N ASP A 351 9.79 -3.29 16.69
CA ASP A 351 11.11 -3.44 16.08
C ASP A 351 11.07 -3.29 14.54
N ASP A 352 9.92 -2.87 14.00
CA ASP A 352 9.67 -2.81 12.57
C ASP A 352 9.44 -1.36 12.12
N PHE A 353 10.39 -0.85 11.35
CA PHE A 353 10.39 0.53 10.87
C PHE A 353 9.07 0.92 10.18
N THR A 354 8.55 0.07 9.28
CA THR A 354 7.32 0.39 8.54
C THR A 354 6.10 0.43 9.46
N THR A 355 6.03 -0.51 10.40
CA THR A 355 4.99 -0.56 11.41
C THR A 355 5.02 0.67 12.31
N ALA A 356 6.22 1.11 12.74
CA ALA A 356 6.37 2.33 13.53
C ALA A 356 5.79 3.55 12.78
N MET A 357 6.15 3.75 11.50
CA MET A 357 5.62 4.87 10.71
C MET A 357 4.10 4.86 10.62
N TYR A 358 3.48 3.70 10.37
CA TYR A 358 2.03 3.57 10.25
C TYR A 358 1.32 3.78 11.58
N LEU A 359 1.83 3.20 12.68
CA LEU A 359 1.27 3.40 14.02
C LEU A 359 1.32 4.87 14.40
N THR A 360 2.44 5.56 14.15
CA THR A 360 2.58 6.99 14.40
C THR A 360 1.58 7.80 13.56
N ALA A 361 1.46 7.51 12.26
CA ALA A 361 0.51 8.21 11.39
C ALA A 361 -0.95 7.98 11.81
N TRP A 362 -1.32 6.77 12.28
CA TRP A 362 -2.66 6.50 12.80
C TRP A 362 -2.91 7.16 14.16
N ALA A 363 -1.89 7.21 15.02
CA ALA A 363 -1.96 7.87 16.31
C ALA A 363 -2.15 9.38 16.15
N ALA A 364 -1.40 10.03 15.25
CA ALA A 364 -1.48 11.46 14.98
C ALA A 364 -2.85 11.90 14.43
N LYS A 365 -3.56 11.01 13.73
CA LYS A 365 -4.91 11.25 13.18
C LYS A 365 -6.03 11.06 14.20
N SER A 366 -5.77 10.29 15.26
CA SER A 366 -6.79 9.94 16.23
C SER A 366 -7.02 11.14 17.16
N LYS A 367 -8.21 11.76 17.11
CA LYS A 367 -8.63 12.66 18.19
C LYS A 367 -8.83 11.79 19.45
N LYS A 368 -8.06 12.02 20.51
CA LYS A 368 -8.48 11.52 21.84
C LYS A 368 -9.84 12.15 22.14
N ASN A 369 -10.88 11.33 22.27
CA ASN A 369 -12.09 11.75 22.97
C ASN A 369 -11.64 12.13 24.38
N ARG A 370 -11.52 13.43 24.64
CA ARG A 370 -11.28 13.96 25.98
C ARG A 370 -12.57 13.91 26.77
#